data_AF-A1C657-F1
#
_entry.id   AF-A1C657-F1
#
_cell.length_a   1.000
_cell.length_b   1.000
_cell.length_c   1.000
_cell.angle_alpha   90.00
_cell.angle_beta   90.00
_cell.angle_gamma   90.00
#
_symmetry.space_group_name_H-M   'P 1'
#
loop_
_entity.id
_entity.type
_entity.pdbx_description
1 polymer ?
#
loop_
_entity_poly.entity_id
_entity_poly.type
_entity_poly.pdbx_seq_one_letter_code
_entity_poly.pdbx_strand_id
1 'polypeptide(L)' 'MSAQKSGRQSPPPETQTGAQQQDPVSAGKTEPELRGDPQHSQRESDETKSKLESNPKHPLEDIEAAKYSKKI' A
#
# COMPACT_ATOMS: atom_id res chain seq x y z
N MET A 1 0.34 -40.76 33.86
CA MET A 1 -0.11 -41.07 32.49
C MET A 1 0.38 -39.96 31.58
N SER A 2 1.58 -40.09 31.00
CA SER A 2 2.15 -39.12 30.06
C SER A 2 1.49 -39.30 28.68
N ALA A 3 0.98 -38.22 28.08
CA ALA A 3 0.54 -38.27 26.69
C ALA A 3 1.76 -38.51 25.79
N GLN A 4 1.89 -39.74 25.30
CA GLN A 4 2.92 -40.19 24.36
C GLN A 4 2.60 -39.64 22.97
N LYS A 5 3.15 -38.46 22.63
CA LYS A 5 3.50 -37.99 21.26
C LYS A 5 4.10 -36.57 21.34
N SER A 6 5.17 -36.40 22.12
CA SER A 6 6.07 -35.26 21.98
C SER A 6 6.82 -35.39 20.66
N GLY A 7 6.29 -34.81 19.57
CA GLY A 7 6.97 -34.95 18.28
C GLY A 7 6.24 -34.46 17.04
N ARG A 8 5.30 -33.52 17.17
CA ARG A 8 4.72 -32.82 16.01
C ARG A 8 4.65 -31.33 16.29
N GLN A 9 5.81 -30.72 16.48
CA GLN A 9 5.92 -29.27 16.34
C GLN A 9 5.83 -28.98 14.83
N SER A 10 4.84 -28.20 14.40
CA SER A 10 4.75 -27.78 13.00
C SER A 10 5.99 -26.97 12.64
N PRO A 11 6.53 -27.10 11.41
CA PRO A 11 7.59 -26.20 10.96
C PRO A 11 7.11 -24.75 11.07
N PRO A 12 8.03 -23.80 11.28
CA PRO A 12 7.69 -22.39 11.29
C PRO A 12 6.99 -22.01 9.97
N PRO A 13 5.99 -21.10 10.00
CA PRO A 13 5.32 -20.65 8.80
C PRO A 13 6.33 -20.03 7.82
N GLU A 14 6.17 -20.32 6.53
CA GLU A 14 7.00 -19.72 5.49
C GLU A 14 6.71 -18.21 5.41
N THR A 15 7.77 -17.39 5.47
CA THR A 15 7.66 -15.96 5.23
C THR A 15 7.98 -15.68 3.77
N GLN A 16 7.01 -15.11 3.06
CA GLN A 16 7.20 -14.61 1.69
C GLN A 16 8.21 -13.47 1.67
N THR A 17 9.25 -13.55 0.83
CA THR A 17 10.34 -12.58 0.77
C THR A 17 9.94 -11.28 0.04
N GLY A 18 10.66 -10.19 0.33
CA GLY A 18 10.31 -8.79 0.00
C GLY A 18 9.88 -8.49 -1.44
N ALA A 19 10.45 -9.22 -2.42
CA ALA A 19 10.11 -9.09 -3.85
C ALA A 19 8.62 -9.30 -4.16
N GLN A 20 7.89 -10.00 -3.28
CA GLN A 20 6.46 -10.25 -3.43
C GLN A 20 5.59 -9.50 -2.41
N GLN A 21 6.17 -8.77 -1.45
CA GLN A 21 5.39 -8.05 -0.43
C GLN A 21 5.24 -6.56 -0.77
N GLN A 22 6.32 -5.87 -1.15
CA GLN A 22 6.31 -4.41 -1.30
C GLN A 22 7.33 -3.84 -2.29
N ASP A 23 8.27 -4.65 -2.77
CA ASP A 23 9.24 -4.15 -3.75
C ASP A 23 8.53 -3.87 -5.08
N PRO A 24 8.79 -2.73 -5.74
CA PRO A 24 8.26 -2.51 -7.08
C PRO A 24 8.75 -3.62 -8.00
N VAL A 25 7.94 -4.03 -8.98
CA VAL A 25 8.28 -5.15 -9.89
C VAL A 25 9.64 -4.95 -10.61
N SER A 26 10.11 -3.70 -10.71
CA SER A 26 11.42 -3.32 -11.25
C SER A 26 12.61 -3.48 -10.29
N ALA A 27 12.36 -3.75 -9.00
CA ALA A 27 13.39 -3.98 -8.00
C ALA A 27 13.88 -5.44 -8.07
N GLY A 28 14.62 -5.78 -9.12
CA GLY A 28 15.23 -7.10 -9.25
C GLY A 28 16.15 -7.26 -10.45
N LYS A 29 17.31 -7.89 -10.20
CA LYS A 29 18.29 -8.43 -11.17
C LYS A 29 18.98 -7.45 -12.13
N THR A 30 18.61 -6.18 -12.15
CA THR A 30 19.30 -5.15 -12.92
C THR A 30 20.64 -4.79 -12.26
N GLU A 31 21.71 -4.73 -13.06
CA GLU A 31 23.01 -4.22 -12.61
C GLU A 31 22.82 -2.82 -12.00
N PRO A 32 23.57 -2.46 -10.94
CA PRO A 32 23.43 -1.16 -10.28
C PRO A 32 23.55 0.03 -11.24
N GLU A 33 24.34 -0.09 -12.31
CA GLU A 33 24.53 0.93 -13.35
C GLU A 33 23.31 1.08 -14.28
N LEU A 34 22.52 0.02 -14.43
CA LEU A 34 21.29 -0.01 -15.22
C LEU A 34 20.04 0.28 -14.36
N ARG A 35 20.22 0.43 -13.05
CA ARG A 35 19.11 0.74 -12.13
C ARG A 35 18.74 2.20 -12.31
N GLY A 36 17.51 2.44 -12.80
CA GLY A 36 16.92 3.77 -12.83
C GLY A 36 16.80 4.36 -11.42
N ASP A 37 16.54 5.67 -11.36
CA ASP A 37 16.41 6.38 -10.09
C ASP A 37 15.30 5.75 -9.21
N PRO A 38 15.62 5.29 -7.99
CA PRO A 38 14.65 4.62 -7.11
C PRO A 38 13.49 5.52 -6.68
N GLN A 39 13.64 6.84 -6.78
CA GLN A 39 12.61 7.83 -6.46
C GLN A 39 11.81 8.28 -7.70
N HIS A 40 12.09 7.72 -8.88
CA HIS A 40 11.39 8.08 -10.11
C HIS A 40 9.89 7.76 -10.02
N SER A 41 9.54 6.53 -9.61
CA SER A 41 8.15 6.10 -9.46
C SER A 41 7.38 6.95 -8.46
N GLN A 42 8.02 7.31 -7.35
CA GLN A 42 7.43 8.14 -6.31
C GLN A 42 7.15 9.56 -6.83
N ARG A 43 8.13 10.19 -7.49
CA ARG A 43 7.98 11.53 -8.08
C ARG A 43 6.89 11.59 -9.14
N GLU A 44 6.86 10.62 -10.05
CA GLU A 44 5.81 10.51 -11.07
C GLU A 44 4.42 10.32 -10.43
N SER A 45 4.32 9.52 -9.37
CA SER A 45 3.08 9.34 -8.62
C SER A 45 2.61 10.63 -7.96
N ASP A 46 3.52 11.42 -7.40
CA ASP A 46 3.16 12.65 -6.70
C ASP A 46 2.83 13.78 -7.68
N GLU A 47 3.54 13.87 -8.82
CA GLU A 47 3.18 14.76 -9.92
C GLU A 47 1.79 14.44 -10.48
N THR A 48 1.50 13.16 -10.74
CA THR A 48 0.19 12.75 -11.27
C THR A 48 -0.93 13.05 -10.27
N LYS A 49 -0.73 12.78 -8.97
CA LYS A 49 -1.69 13.17 -7.93
C LYS A 49 -1.95 14.67 -7.90
N SER A 50 -0.92 15.50 -8.03
CA SER A 50 -1.08 16.97 -8.01
C SER A 50 -1.91 17.52 -9.19
N LYS A 51 -1.98 16.77 -10.29
CA LYS A 51 -2.73 17.13 -11.50
C LYS A 51 -4.17 16.60 -11.49
N LEU A 52 -4.51 15.73 -10.52
CA LEU A 52 -5.87 15.22 -10.36
C LEU A 52 -6.65 16.17 -9.46
N GLU A 53 -7.59 16.90 -10.06
CA GLU A 53 -8.58 17.66 -9.29
C GLU A 53 -9.54 16.69 -8.61
N SER A 54 -10.04 17.07 -7.43
CA SER A 54 -11.11 16.31 -6.77
C SER A 54 -12.32 16.19 -7.70
N ASN A 55 -13.09 15.11 -7.57
CA ASN A 55 -14.37 14.96 -8.26
C ASN A 55 -15.20 16.26 -8.17
N PRO A 56 -15.89 16.66 -9.25
CA PRO A 56 -16.70 17.87 -9.23
C PRO A 56 -17.69 17.84 -8.07
N LYS A 57 -17.79 18.96 -7.37
CA LYS A 57 -18.66 19.11 -6.20
C LYS A 57 -20.11 18.80 -6.58
N HIS A 58 -20.78 17.98 -5.78
CA HIS A 58 -22.19 17.68 -6.05
C HIS A 58 -23.06 18.89 -5.68
N PRO A 59 -24.08 19.27 -6.47
CA PRO A 59 -24.91 20.45 -6.20
C PRO A 59 -25.59 20.47 -4.82
N LEU A 60 -25.84 19.28 -4.24
CA LEU A 60 -26.49 19.14 -2.93
C LEU A 60 -25.51 19.07 -1.75
N GLU A 61 -24.21 18.99 -2.00
CA GLU A 61 -23.19 18.74 -0.97
C GLU A 61 -23.17 19.84 0.11
N ASP A 62 -23.27 21.11 -0.30
CA ASP A 62 -23.35 22.25 0.62
C ASP A 62 -24.67 22.30 1.39
N ILE A 63 -25.77 21.91 0.74
CA ILE A 63 -27.11 21.90 1.34
C ILE A 63 -27.16 20.82 2.43
N GLU A 64 -26.57 19.67 2.19
CA GLU A 64 -26.50 18.58 3.17
C GLU A 64 -25.54 18.93 4.32
N ALA A 65 -24.34 19.46 4.02
CA ALA A 65 -23.41 19.90 5.05
C ALA A 65 -24.04 20.94 6.00
N ALA A 66 -24.84 21.87 5.46
CA ALA A 66 -25.56 22.87 6.25
C ALA A 66 -26.65 22.28 7.18
N LYS A 67 -27.24 21.13 6.84
CA LYS A 67 -28.21 20.45 7.72
C LYS A 67 -27.56 19.87 8.96
N TYR A 68 -26.30 19.45 8.85
CA TYR A 68 -25.56 18.78 9.93
C TYR A 68 -24.58 19.69 10.66
N SER A 69 -24.26 20.88 10.12
CA SER A 69 -23.35 21.85 10.76
C SER A 69 -23.90 22.51 12.02
N LYS A 70 -25.22 22.42 12.27
CA LYS A 70 -25.89 23.07 13.42
C LYS A 70 -26.12 22.15 14.62
N LYS A 71 -25.26 21.16 14.84
CA LYS A 71 -25.18 20.38 16.08
C LYS A 71 -23.83 20.61 16.76
N ILE A 72 -23.69 21.76 17.41
CA ILE A 72 -22.86 22.04 18.60
C ILE A 72 -23.49 23.27 19.26
#